data_AF-A0A2N2KVV1-F1
#
_entry.id   AF-A0A2N2KVV1-F1
#
_cell.length_a   1.000
_cell.length_b   1.000
_cell.length_c   1.000
_cell.angle_alpha   90.00
_cell.angle_beta   90.00
_cell.angle_gamma   90.00
#
_symmetry.space_group_name_H-M   'P 1'
#
loop_
_entity.id
_entity.type
_entity.pdbx_description
1 polymer ?
#
loop_
_entity_poly.entity_id
_entity_poly.type
_entity_poly.pdbx_seq_one_letter_code
_entity_poly.pdbx_strand_id
1 'polypeptide(L)'
;MFKLDEKHLEAAQLIAKEHRRKKSCDACYDRGWIGVSEQNLLVLCTRCVEMDAAMEAWKAYVSEHEDLKEHFSELFEEKPVEESTEAVSKPTLHDHHKTGPTGKPLFTPGQRRTGHTKKIG
;
A
#
# COMPACT_ATOMS: atom_id res chain seq x y z
N MET A 1 7.40 13.33 22.95
CA MET A 1 7.00 12.64 21.71
C MET A 1 6.94 13.69 20.61
N PHE A 2 7.86 13.65 19.64
CA PHE A 2 7.84 14.56 18.50
C PHE A 2 6.59 14.27 17.64
N LYS A 3 5.85 15.31 17.28
CA LYS A 3 4.72 15.25 16.32
C LYS A 3 5.11 16.06 15.11
N LEU A 4 4.99 15.45 13.93
CA LEU A 4 5.25 16.14 12.67
C LEU A 4 4.24 17.28 12.48
N ASP A 5 4.75 18.45 12.12
CA ASP A 5 3.94 19.62 11.86
C ASP A 5 3.08 19.42 10.59
N GLU A 6 1.89 20.01 10.55
CA GLU A 6 0.90 19.74 9.49
C GLU A 6 1.43 20.07 8.08
N LYS A 7 2.29 21.10 7.97
CA LYS A 7 2.92 21.52 6.71
C LYS A 7 3.75 20.41 6.07
N HIS A 8 4.49 19.66 6.89
CA HIS A 8 5.36 18.58 6.42
C HIS A 8 4.56 17.32 6.09
N LEU A 9 3.43 17.11 6.79
CA LEU A 9 2.50 16.04 6.49
C LEU A 9 1.83 16.26 5.12
N GLU A 10 1.46 17.50 4.77
CA GLU A 10 0.95 17.84 3.44
C GLU A 10 2.00 17.59 2.34
N ALA A 11 3.26 17.99 2.57
CA ALA A 11 4.35 17.71 1.64
C ALA A 11 4.54 16.20 1.41
N ALA A 12 4.53 15.40 2.49
CA ALA A 12 4.60 13.94 2.40
C ALA A 12 3.43 13.35 1.59
N GLN A 13 2.21 13.90 1.74
CA GLN A 13 1.05 13.46 0.95
C GLN A 13 1.20 13.78 -0.54
N LEU A 14 1.81 14.92 -0.89
CA LEU A 14 2.07 15.27 -2.29
C LEU A 14 3.08 14.32 -2.91
N ILE A 15 4.18 14.05 -2.22
CA ILE A 15 5.21 13.06 -2.63
C ILE A 15 4.55 11.69 -2.84
N ALA A 16 3.69 11.25 -1.92
CA ALA A 16 2.98 9.98 -2.04
C ALA A 16 2.07 9.90 -3.28
N LYS A 17 1.51 11.02 -3.75
CA LYS A 17 0.68 11.07 -4.97
C LYS A 17 1.53 11.07 -6.24
N GLU A 18 2.65 11.76 -6.24
CA GLU A 18 3.54 11.87 -7.41
C GLU A 18 4.23 10.54 -7.72
N HIS A 19 4.64 9.80 -6.68
CA HIS A 19 5.32 8.51 -6.82
C HIS A 19 4.36 7.32 -6.91
N ARG A 20 3.12 7.53 -7.39
CA ARG A 20 2.16 6.44 -7.65
C ARG A 20 2.49 5.71 -8.94
N ARG A 21 2.76 4.41 -8.84
CA ARG A 21 2.88 3.48 -9.97
C ARG A 21 1.54 3.19 -10.65
N LYS A 22 0.43 3.24 -9.90
CA LYS A 22 -0.92 2.89 -10.38
C LYS A 22 -1.89 4.05 -10.17
N LYS A 23 -2.76 4.29 -11.16
CA LYS A 23 -3.81 5.32 -11.11
C LYS A 23 -4.91 4.97 -10.11
N SER A 24 -5.33 3.71 -10.06
CA SER A 24 -6.33 3.22 -9.12
C SER A 24 -5.78 2.15 -8.16
N CYS A 25 -6.25 2.17 -6.91
CA CYS A 25 -5.89 1.23 -5.86
C CYS A 25 -6.97 1.16 -4.78
N ASP A 26 -7.52 -0.05 -4.57
CA ASP A 26 -8.55 -0.31 -3.56
C ASP A 26 -8.03 -0.23 -2.12
N ALA A 27 -6.73 -0.45 -1.91
CA ALA A 27 -6.15 -0.47 -0.56
C ALA A 27 -6.03 0.93 0.05
N CYS A 28 -5.65 1.93 -0.75
CA CYS A 28 -5.54 3.32 -0.31
C CYS A 28 -6.68 4.21 -0.80
N TYR A 29 -7.61 3.66 -1.59
CA TYR A 29 -8.67 4.43 -2.27
C TYR A 29 -8.10 5.61 -3.06
N ASP A 30 -7.10 5.34 -3.89
CA ASP A 30 -6.45 6.31 -4.78
C ASP A 30 -5.70 7.47 -4.11
N ARG A 31 -5.55 7.44 -2.78
CA ARG A 31 -4.81 8.46 -2.04
C ARG A 31 -3.29 8.29 -2.20
N GLY A 32 -2.79 7.06 -2.20
CA GLY A 32 -1.35 6.74 -2.18
C GLY A 32 -0.82 6.37 -0.79
N TRP A 33 -1.57 6.66 0.27
CA TRP A 33 -1.26 6.27 1.65
C TRP A 33 -2.47 5.62 2.32
N ILE A 34 -2.22 4.85 3.37
CA ILE A 34 -3.25 4.10 4.12
C ILE A 34 -3.78 4.96 5.27
N GLY A 35 -2.89 5.70 5.95
CA GLY A 35 -3.24 6.53 7.09
C GLY A 35 -2.05 7.33 7.60
N VAL A 36 -2.24 7.89 8.79
CA VAL A 36 -1.24 8.67 9.51
C VAL A 36 -1.05 8.04 10.89
N SER A 37 0.19 7.97 11.37
CA SER A 37 0.49 7.49 12.73
C SER A 37 0.15 8.53 13.80
N GLU A 38 0.24 8.15 15.08
CA GLU A 38 0.03 9.06 16.23
C GLU A 38 1.03 10.25 16.25
N GLN A 39 2.13 10.13 15.53
CA GLN A 39 3.18 11.15 15.40
C GLN A 39 3.04 12.02 14.14
N ASN A 40 1.90 11.94 13.45
CA ASN A 40 1.69 12.58 12.15
C ASN A 40 2.62 12.06 11.03
N LEU A 41 3.07 10.81 11.11
CA LEU A 41 3.87 10.19 10.04
C LEU A 41 2.97 9.49 9.03
N LEU A 42 3.23 9.71 7.74
CA LEU A 42 2.42 9.15 6.65
C LEU A 42 2.77 7.67 6.42
N VAL A 43 1.76 6.79 6.45
CA VAL A 43 1.93 5.36 6.13
C VAL A 43 1.62 5.12 4.66
N LEU A 44 2.65 4.95 3.84
CA LEU A 44 2.52 4.77 2.40
C LEU A 44 1.85 3.44 2.00
N CYS A 45 1.21 3.43 0.83
CA CYS A 45 0.61 2.21 0.28
C CYS A 45 1.63 1.38 -0.50
N THR A 46 2.00 0.22 0.03
CA THR A 46 2.95 -0.73 -0.59
C THR A 46 2.48 -1.30 -1.94
N ARG A 47 1.19 -1.16 -2.30
CA ARG A 47 0.63 -1.75 -3.52
C ARG A 47 0.64 -0.84 -4.74
N CYS A 48 0.64 0.48 -4.52
CA CYS A 48 0.47 1.46 -5.60
C CYS A 48 1.46 2.60 -5.59
N VAL A 49 2.20 2.82 -4.51
CA VAL A 49 3.28 3.80 -4.44
C VAL A 49 4.62 3.08 -4.59
N GLU A 50 5.56 3.74 -5.24
CA GLU A 50 6.94 3.32 -5.26
C GLU A 50 7.62 3.68 -3.95
N MET A 51 7.92 2.69 -3.10
CA MET A 51 8.44 2.95 -1.75
C MET A 51 9.81 3.62 -1.80
N ASP A 52 10.72 3.10 -2.63
CA ASP A 52 12.10 3.59 -2.69
C ASP A 52 12.16 5.03 -3.19
N ALA A 53 11.47 5.32 -4.31
CA ALA A 53 11.43 6.66 -4.87
C ALA A 53 10.72 7.67 -3.94
N ALA A 54 9.63 7.26 -3.28
CA ALA A 54 8.94 8.13 -2.32
C ALA A 54 9.81 8.42 -1.08
N MET A 55 10.58 7.43 -0.61
CA MET A 55 11.51 7.59 0.51
C MET A 55 12.68 8.49 0.14
N GLU A 56 13.23 8.38 -1.07
CA GLU A 56 14.30 9.27 -1.55
C GLU A 56 13.82 10.72 -1.67
N ALA A 57 12.64 10.93 -2.27
CA ALA A 57 12.04 12.26 -2.37
C ALA A 57 11.73 12.86 -0.99
N TRP A 58 11.25 12.04 -0.05
CA TRP A 58 11.04 12.46 1.33
C TRP A 58 12.36 12.83 2.03
N LYS A 59 13.42 12.05 1.84
CA LYS A 59 14.76 12.36 2.38
C LYS A 59 15.31 13.67 1.82
N ALA A 60 15.14 13.92 0.52
CA ALA A 60 15.53 15.18 -0.10
C ALA A 60 14.79 16.36 0.56
N TYR A 61 13.47 16.23 0.71
CA TYR A 61 12.65 17.24 1.39
C TYR A 61 13.09 17.49 2.84
N VAL A 62 13.32 16.43 3.63
CA VAL A 62 13.80 16.57 5.01
C VAL A 62 15.19 17.21 5.07
N SER A 63 16.06 16.95 4.09
CA SER A 63 17.40 17.54 4.06
C SER A 63 17.42 19.05 3.78
N GLU A 64 16.39 19.56 3.11
CA GLU A 64 16.20 20.99 2.83
C GLU A 64 15.59 21.76 4.02
N HIS A 65 14.98 21.04 4.98
CA HIS A 65 14.33 21.61 6.16
C HIS A 65 15.16 21.34 7.42
N GLU A 66 15.94 22.32 7.85
CA GLU A 66 16.82 22.25 9.05
C GLU A 66 16.04 21.86 10.31
N ASP A 67 14.80 22.36 10.46
CA ASP A 67 13.92 22.06 11.60
C ASP A 67 13.58 20.56 11.73
N LEU A 68 13.45 19.86 10.60
CA LEU A 68 13.22 18.41 10.58
C LEU A 68 14.53 17.66 10.79
N LYS A 69 15.64 18.20 10.27
CA LYS A 69 16.94 17.57 10.34
C LYS A 69 17.42 17.41 11.78
N GLU A 70 17.17 18.35 12.68
CA GLU A 70 17.54 18.23 14.10
C GLU A 70 16.75 17.14 14.85
N HIS A 71 15.50 16.90 14.45
CA HIS A 71 14.64 15.90 15.09
C HIS A 71 14.75 14.51 14.48
N PHE A 72 15.09 14.44 13.20
CA PHE A 72 15.33 13.18 12.51
C PHE A 72 16.82 12.79 12.49
N SER A 73 17.76 13.68 12.82
CA SER A 73 19.20 13.34 12.89
C SER A 73 19.47 12.23 13.89
N GLU A 74 18.87 12.24 15.09
CA GLU A 74 19.00 11.13 16.04
C GLU A 74 18.45 9.80 15.48
N LEU A 75 17.42 9.86 14.62
CA LEU A 75 16.84 8.69 13.93
C LEU A 75 17.67 8.23 12.73
N PHE A 76 18.52 9.09 12.16
CA PHE A 76 19.36 8.80 11.00
C PHE A 76 20.81 8.47 11.38
N GLU A 77 21.31 8.90 12.55
CA GLU A 77 22.70 8.68 12.99
C GLU A 77 22.89 7.40 13.83
N GLU A 78 21.81 6.77 14.32
CA GLU A 78 21.90 5.59 15.20
C GLU A 78 21.17 4.34 14.65
N LYS A 79 21.67 3.78 13.54
CA LYS A 79 21.85 2.32 13.34
C LYS A 79 22.35 2.02 11.92
N PRO A 80 23.56 1.44 11.75
CA PRO A 80 23.77 0.52 10.66
C PRO A 80 22.80 -0.65 10.89
N VAL A 81 21.68 -0.66 10.18
CA VAL A 81 20.75 -1.78 10.18
C VAL A 81 21.46 -2.94 9.53
N GLU A 82 21.96 -3.85 10.37
CA GLU A 82 22.19 -5.23 9.98
C GLU A 82 20.91 -5.73 9.31
N GLU A 83 21.09 -6.04 8.04
CA GLU A 83 20.25 -6.84 7.19
C GLU A 83 19.92 -8.17 7.91
N SER A 84 18.87 -8.19 8.72
CA SER A 84 18.27 -9.44 9.19
C SER A 84 16.93 -9.60 8.49
N THR A 85 17.05 -10.27 7.35
CA THR A 85 16.00 -10.94 6.61
C THR A 85 15.06 -11.70 7.55
N GLU A 86 13.98 -11.05 8.01
CA GLU A 86 12.82 -11.79 8.48
C GLU A 86 12.24 -12.53 7.27
N ALA A 87 12.43 -13.84 7.31
CA ALA A 87 11.93 -14.79 6.34
C ALA A 87 10.43 -14.55 6.09
N VAL A 88 10.14 -13.91 4.95
CA VAL A 88 8.84 -14.01 4.30
C VAL A 88 8.66 -15.47 3.92
N SER A 89 8.10 -16.25 4.85
CA SER A 89 7.54 -17.56 4.57
C SER A 89 6.46 -17.33 3.53
N LYS A 90 6.82 -17.59 2.27
CA LYS A 90 5.92 -17.60 1.12
C LYS A 90 4.68 -18.41 1.53
N PRO A 91 3.47 -17.83 1.59
CA PRO A 91 2.28 -18.67 1.68
C PRO A 91 2.27 -19.51 0.41
N THR A 92 2.26 -20.82 0.62
CA THR A 92 2.22 -21.84 -0.41
C THR A 92 1.14 -21.50 -1.43
N LEU A 93 1.57 -21.46 -2.69
CA LEU A 93 0.72 -21.46 -3.88
C LEU A 93 -0.40 -22.47 -3.63
N HIS A 94 -1.63 -21.99 -3.45
CA HIS A 94 -2.80 -22.84 -3.56
C HIS A 94 -2.89 -23.27 -5.01
N ASP A 95 -2.41 -24.49 -5.26
CA ASP A 95 -2.54 -25.18 -6.52
C ASP A 95 -4.02 -25.54 -6.71
N HIS A 96 -4.79 -24.59 -7.24
CA HIS A 96 -6.11 -24.88 -7.77
C HIS A 96 -5.93 -25.48 -9.15
N HIS A 97 -5.58 -26.77 -9.19
CA HIS A 97 -5.73 -27.62 -10.36
C HIS A 97 -7.22 -27.64 -10.75
N LYS A 98 -7.66 -26.64 -11.52
CA LYS A 98 -9.01 -26.61 -12.09
C LYS A 98 -9.00 -27.44 -13.37
N THR A 99 -8.94 -28.76 -13.21
CA THR A 99 -9.29 -29.70 -14.26
C THR A 99 -10.82 -29.70 -14.40
N GLY A 100 -11.34 -28.76 -15.17
CA GLY A 100 -12.74 -28.75 -15.58
C GLY A 100 -12.81 -28.25 -17.03
N PRO A 101 -13.48 -28.97 -17.95
CA PRO A 101 -13.51 -28.59 -19.35
C PRO A 101 -14.16 -27.20 -19.49
N THR A 102 -13.45 -26.30 -20.16
CA THR A 102 -13.92 -24.97 -20.54
C THR A 102 -15.06 -25.07 -21.56
N GLY A 103 -16.26 -25.38 -21.07
CA GLY A 103 -17.49 -25.18 -21.82
C GLY A 103 -17.87 -23.71 -21.76
N LYS A 104 -17.77 -23.00 -22.88
CA LYS A 104 -18.33 -21.64 -23.03
C LYS A 104 -19.82 -21.72 -22.66
N PRO A 105 -20.37 -20.93 -21.72
CA PRO A 105 -21.82 -20.86 -21.59
C PRO A 105 -22.35 -20.15 -22.83
N LEU A 106 -22.97 -20.91 -23.72
CA LEU A 106 -23.71 -20.37 -24.85
C LEU A 106 -24.89 -19.58 -24.25
N PHE A 107 -24.80 -18.26 -24.28
CA PHE A 107 -25.92 -17.40 -23.90
C PHE A 107 -26.98 -17.50 -25.01
N THR A 108 -28.00 -18.32 -24.78
CA THR A 108 -29.20 -18.40 -25.62
C THR A 108 -30.28 -17.47 -25.03
N PRO A 109 -30.71 -16.42 -25.75
CA PRO A 109 -31.81 -15.56 -25.31
C PRO A 109 -33.07 -16.40 -25.01
N GLY A 110 -33.60 -16.30 -23.79
CA GLY A 110 -34.83 -16.99 -23.36
C GLY A 110 -34.65 -18.09 -22.31
N GLN A 111 -33.42 -18.47 -21.96
CA GLN A 111 -33.18 -19.54 -20.99
C GLN A 111 -33.22 -19.00 -19.55
N ARG A 112 -34.30 -19.31 -18.80
CA ARG A 112 -34.45 -18.92 -17.39
C ARG A 112 -33.42 -19.65 -16.52
N ARG A 113 -32.62 -18.89 -15.76
CA ARG A 113 -31.77 -19.44 -14.68
C ARG A 113 -32.68 -20.09 -13.64
N THR A 114 -32.58 -21.41 -13.46
CA THR A 114 -33.26 -22.11 -12.37
C THR A 114 -32.60 -21.73 -11.05
N GLY A 115 -33.13 -20.69 -10.42
CA GLY A 115 -32.69 -20.19 -9.13
C GLY A 115 -33.08 -21.13 -7.99
N HIS A 116 -32.08 -21.40 -7.15
CA HIS A 116 -32.11 -21.86 -5.77
C HIS A 116 -33.49 -21.95 -5.09
N THR A 117 -34.02 -23.17 -4.91
CA THR A 117 -35.11 -23.44 -3.97
C THR A 117 -34.57 -23.49 -2.55
N LYS A 118 -34.92 -22.49 -1.74
CA LYS A 118 -34.65 -22.46 -0.29
C LYS A 118 -35.58 -23.47 0.39
N LYS A 119 -35.07 -24.62 0.83
CA LYS A 119 -35.82 -25.54 1.71
C LYS A 119 -35.95 -24.89 3.08
N ILE A 120 -37.18 -24.55 3.46
CA ILE A 120 -37.55 -24.27 4.85
C ILE A 120 -37.99 -25.64 5.41
N GLY A 121 -37.31 -26.10 6.46
CA GLY A 121 -37.62 -27.29 7.24
C GLY A 121 -37.12 -27.07 8.65
#